data_AF-A0A529XJC0-F1
#
_entry.id   AF-A0A529XJC0-F1
#
_cell.length_a   1.000
_cell.length_b   1.000
_cell.length_c   1.000
_cell.angle_alpha   90.00
_cell.angle_beta   90.00
_cell.angle_gamma   90.00
#
_symmetry.space_group_name_H-M   'P 1'
#
loop_
_entity.id
_entity.type
_entity.pdbx_description
1 polymer ?
#
loop_
_entity_poly.entity_id
_entity_poly.type
_entity_poly.pdbx_seq_one_letter_code
_entity_poly.pdbx_strand_id
1 'polypeptide(L)'
;CKAAEVKTVLTSRAFVEQAKLGAVVEEIGRSVDIVWLDDLRATIGLKDKLLGLLRKTTPRVARKADDPAAILFTSGSEGTPKGVVLTHRNILANAAQAASRIDFHSGDKVFNVLPIFHSFGMTAGTVLPLISGVPVYFYPSPLHYRIVPELIYGSNATIIFGTDTFLAGYARTAHPYDFRSVRY
;
A
#
# COMPACT_ATOMS: atom_id res chain seq x y z
N CYS A 1 7.09 -14.63 13.10
CA CYS A 1 7.94 -13.57 13.68
C CYS A 1 9.43 -13.92 13.71
N LYS A 2 9.84 -15.10 14.19
CA LYS A 2 11.28 -15.46 14.35
C LYS A 2 12.14 -15.34 13.08
N ALA A 3 11.70 -15.89 11.95
CA ALA A 3 12.48 -15.88 10.70
C ALA A 3 12.67 -14.47 10.08
N ALA A 4 11.76 -13.54 10.37
CA ALA A 4 11.82 -12.16 9.89
C ALA A 4 12.27 -11.18 11.00
N GLU A 5 12.65 -11.70 12.17
CA GLU A 5 13.04 -10.94 13.36
C GLU A 5 12.07 -9.80 13.74
N VAL A 6 10.78 -9.98 13.46
CA VAL A 6 9.75 -8.99 13.76
C VAL A 6 9.57 -8.91 15.27
N LYS A 7 9.81 -7.73 15.84
CA LYS A 7 9.63 -7.44 17.28
C LYS A 7 8.34 -6.68 17.58
N THR A 8 7.83 -5.95 16.59
CA THR A 8 6.68 -5.05 16.75
C THR A 8 5.75 -5.22 15.56
N VAL A 9 4.45 -5.30 15.83
CA VAL A 9 3.40 -5.34 14.81
C VAL A 9 2.45 -4.17 15.05
N LEU A 10 2.26 -3.36 14.01
CA LEU A 10 1.30 -2.25 14.03
C LEU A 10 0.00 -2.73 13.38
N THR A 11 -1.13 -2.53 14.05
CA THR A 11 -2.45 -2.92 13.53
C THR A 11 -3.56 -2.05 14.12
N SER A 12 -4.77 -2.11 13.56
CA SER A 12 -5.97 -1.47 14.12
C SER A 12 -7.01 -2.51 14.54
N ARG A 13 -7.81 -2.18 15.55
CA ARG A 13 -8.89 -3.09 16.01
C ARG A 13 -9.90 -3.38 14.90
N ALA A 14 -10.25 -2.35 14.13
CA ALA A 14 -11.15 -2.47 12.98
C ALA A 14 -10.62 -3.45 11.92
N PHE A 15 -9.33 -3.43 11.60
CA PHE A 15 -8.74 -4.38 10.66
C PHE A 15 -8.78 -5.82 11.21
N VAL A 16 -8.41 -6.01 12.47
CA VAL A 16 -8.40 -7.33 13.11
C VAL A 16 -9.79 -7.95 13.14
N GLU A 17 -10.82 -7.16 13.45
CA GLU A 17 -12.20 -7.60 13.46
C GLU A 17 -12.69 -7.97 12.05
N GLN A 18 -12.54 -7.06 11.08
CA GLN A 18 -13.00 -7.27 9.70
C GLN A 18 -12.30 -8.45 9.03
N ALA A 19 -11.00 -8.63 9.27
CA ALA A 19 -10.22 -9.73 8.73
C ALA A 19 -10.33 -11.02 9.57
N LYS A 20 -11.08 -11.01 10.68
CA LYS A 20 -11.25 -12.14 11.60
C LYS A 20 -9.93 -12.71 12.12
N LEU A 21 -8.99 -11.82 12.46
CA LEU A 21 -7.63 -12.17 12.86
C LEU A 21 -7.42 -12.22 14.39
N GLY A 22 -8.50 -12.21 15.19
CA GLY A 22 -8.41 -12.15 16.66
C GLY A 22 -7.50 -13.21 17.27
N ALA A 23 -7.71 -14.49 16.93
CA ALA A 23 -6.89 -15.60 17.41
C ALA A 23 -5.41 -15.47 16.99
N VAL A 24 -5.17 -15.03 15.74
CA VAL A 24 -3.81 -14.83 15.22
C VAL A 24 -3.09 -13.73 15.99
N VAL A 25 -3.76 -12.59 16.23
CA VAL A 25 -3.18 -11.46 16.97
C VAL A 25 -2.90 -11.83 18.42
N GLU A 26 -3.79 -12.57 19.07
CA GLU A 26 -3.57 -13.07 20.43
C GLU A 26 -2.35 -14.00 20.50
N GLU A 27 -2.22 -14.92 19.54
CA GLU A 27 -1.10 -15.85 19.49
C GLU A 27 0.23 -15.13 19.27
N ILE A 28 0.32 -14.27 18.24
CA ILE A 28 1.57 -13.55 17.95
C ILE A 28 1.93 -12.56 19.07
N GLY A 29 0.93 -11.94 19.71
CA GLY A 29 1.11 -10.97 20.80
C GLY A 29 1.80 -11.55 22.04
N ARG A 30 1.91 -12.88 22.15
CA ARG A 30 2.74 -13.54 23.17
C ARG A 30 4.25 -13.38 22.93
N SER A 31 4.65 -13.00 21.71
CA SER A 31 6.05 -12.97 21.26
C SER A 31 6.48 -11.66 20.62
N VAL A 32 5.55 -10.79 20.27
CA VAL A 32 5.81 -9.47 19.67
C VAL A 32 4.98 -8.40 20.35
N ASP A 33 5.48 -7.17 20.34
CA ASP A 33 4.75 -6.01 20.82
C ASP A 33 3.67 -5.60 19.81
N ILE A 34 2.41 -5.56 20.24
CA ILE A 34 1.28 -5.14 19.42
C ILE A 34 0.99 -3.67 19.69
N VAL A 35 1.30 -2.83 18.71
CA VAL A 35 0.99 -1.40 18.76
C VAL A 35 -0.33 -1.15 18.05
N TRP A 36 -1.34 -0.79 18.83
CA TRP A 36 -2.66 -0.42 18.32
C TRP A 36 -2.64 1.01 17.77
N LEU A 37 -2.93 1.14 16.48
CA LEU A 37 -3.00 2.45 15.80
C LEU A 37 -4.07 3.36 16.41
N ASP A 38 -5.15 2.78 16.91
CA ASP A 38 -6.24 3.49 17.58
C ASP A 38 -5.73 4.23 18.83
N ASP A 39 -4.90 3.55 19.63
CA ASP A 39 -4.33 4.09 20.87
C ASP A 39 -3.22 5.09 20.55
N LEU A 40 -2.36 4.77 19.58
CA LEU A 40 -1.30 5.68 19.10
C LEU A 40 -1.90 7.00 18.61
N ARG A 41 -3.02 6.97 17.89
CA ARG A 41 -3.71 8.17 17.40
C ARG A 41 -4.09 9.12 18.56
N ALA A 42 -4.54 8.57 19.69
CA ALA A 42 -4.90 9.37 20.86
C ALA A 42 -3.70 10.11 21.48
N THR A 43 -2.49 9.59 21.28
CA THR A 43 -1.25 10.22 21.81
C THR A 43 -0.69 11.34 20.92
N ILE A 44 -1.13 11.47 19.67
CA ILE A 44 -0.57 12.44 18.71
C ILE A 44 -1.16 13.83 18.96
N GLY A 45 -0.38 14.70 19.58
CA GLY A 45 -0.76 16.08 19.90
C GLY A 45 -0.30 17.12 18.88
N LEU A 46 -0.56 18.40 19.17
CA LEU A 46 -0.11 19.52 18.33
C LEU A 46 1.42 19.58 18.23
N LYS A 47 2.13 19.29 19.34
CA LYS A 47 3.59 19.26 19.38
C LYS A 47 4.15 18.23 18.38
N ASP A 48 3.58 17.03 18.33
CA ASP A 48 4.01 15.98 17.42
C ASP A 48 3.77 16.35 15.96
N LYS A 49 2.65 17.02 15.67
CA LYS A 49 2.34 17.55 14.33
C LYS A 49 3.34 18.62 13.90
N LEU A 50 3.67 19.56 14.80
CA LEU A 50 4.66 20.60 14.53
C LEU A 50 6.06 20.01 14.33
N LEU A 51 6.48 19.08 15.20
CA LEU A 51 7.75 18.37 15.05
C LEU A 51 7.79 17.55 13.76
N GLY A 52 6.68 16.90 13.38
CA GLY A 52 6.54 16.18 12.12
C GLY A 52 6.71 17.08 10.91
N LEU A 53 6.09 18.27 10.93
CA LEU A 53 6.22 19.26 9.86
C LEU A 53 7.66 19.77 9.73
N LEU A 54 8.30 20.09 10.85
CA LEU A 54 9.68 20.59 10.89
C LEU A 54 10.70 19.53 10.44
N ARG A 55 10.43 18.25 10.67
CA ARG A 55 11.33 17.13 10.36
C ARG A 55 10.92 16.34 9.11
N LYS A 56 10.04 16.89 8.26
CA LYS A 56 9.47 16.17 7.10
C LYS A 56 10.51 15.66 6.10
N THR A 57 11.68 16.30 6.00
CA THR A 57 12.78 15.89 5.10
C THR A 57 13.89 15.13 5.82
N THR A 58 13.81 14.96 7.14
CA THR A 58 14.86 14.31 7.93
C THR A 58 14.54 12.82 8.06
N PRO A 59 15.43 11.92 7.59
CA PRO A 59 15.24 10.49 7.80
C PRO A 59 15.25 10.17 9.29
N ARG A 60 14.22 9.48 9.79
CA ARG A 60 14.19 9.03 11.19
C ARG A 60 15.21 7.93 11.50
N VAL A 61 15.51 7.12 10.49
CA VAL A 61 16.50 6.04 10.54
C VAL A 61 17.28 6.07 9.23
N ALA A 62 18.59 6.18 9.30
CA ALA A 62 19.44 6.07 8.12
C ALA A 62 19.40 4.63 7.58
N ARG A 63 19.21 4.48 6.27
CA ARG A 63 19.20 3.19 5.56
C ARG A 63 20.06 3.28 4.31
N LYS A 64 20.77 2.20 4.00
CA LYS A 64 21.50 2.04 2.74
C LYS A 64 20.59 1.46 1.67
N ALA A 65 20.93 1.66 0.40
CA ALA A 65 20.13 1.15 -0.72
C ALA A 65 19.97 -0.38 -0.70
N ASP A 66 20.99 -1.10 -0.20
CA ASP A 66 21.01 -2.56 -0.15
C ASP A 66 20.47 -3.12 1.18
N ASP A 67 19.99 -2.27 2.09
CA ASP A 67 19.31 -2.72 3.30
C ASP A 67 17.93 -3.30 2.94
N PRO A 68 17.46 -4.35 3.65
CA PRO A 68 16.10 -4.84 3.53
C PRO A 68 15.05 -3.76 3.82
N ALA A 69 14.08 -3.62 2.91
CA ALA A 69 13.00 -2.64 2.97
C ALA A 69 11.62 -3.27 3.13
N ALA A 70 11.40 -4.44 2.52
CA ALA A 70 10.13 -5.16 2.61
C ALA A 70 10.35 -6.67 2.56
N ILE A 71 9.43 -7.42 3.19
CA ILE A 71 9.34 -8.87 3.04
C ILE A 71 7.94 -9.17 2.50
N LEU A 72 7.88 -9.77 1.31
CA LEU A 72 6.62 -10.17 0.69
C LEU A 72 6.50 -11.69 0.67
N PHE A 73 5.38 -12.19 1.17
CA PHE A 73 5.10 -13.63 1.14
C PHE A 73 4.45 -14.02 -0.18
N THR A 74 4.93 -15.10 -0.77
CA THR A 74 4.39 -15.69 -2.01
C THR A 74 3.95 -17.12 -1.74
N SER A 75 2.96 -17.62 -2.47
CA SER A 75 2.33 -18.91 -2.18
C SER A 75 3.31 -20.09 -2.20
N GLY A 76 4.41 -20.02 -2.96
CA GLY A 76 5.41 -21.09 -3.04
C GLY A 76 4.85 -22.38 -3.66
N SER A 77 5.58 -23.00 -4.60
CA SER A 77 5.15 -24.27 -5.21
C SER A 77 5.12 -25.45 -4.22
N GLU A 78 5.78 -25.33 -3.07
CA GLU A 78 5.95 -26.36 -2.04
C GLU A 78 4.94 -26.25 -0.89
N GLY A 79 3.88 -25.45 -1.04
CA GLY A 79 2.76 -25.34 -0.08
C GLY A 79 3.02 -24.46 1.15
N THR A 80 4.28 -24.18 1.50
CA THR A 80 4.62 -23.21 2.56
C THR A 80 4.98 -21.85 1.94
N PRO A 81 4.34 -20.74 2.35
CA PRO A 81 4.65 -19.43 1.80
C PRO A 81 6.12 -19.04 2.00
N LYS A 82 6.77 -18.62 0.92
CA LYS A 82 8.18 -18.16 0.94
C LYS A 82 8.22 -16.64 1.10
N GLY A 83 8.99 -16.15 2.07
CA GLY A 83 9.24 -14.74 2.29
C GLY A 83 10.35 -14.22 1.37
N VAL A 84 10.00 -13.32 0.46
CA VAL A 84 10.94 -12.67 -0.44
C VAL A 84 11.41 -11.36 0.20
N VAL A 85 12.70 -11.29 0.52
CA VAL A 85 13.33 -10.09 1.08
C VAL A 85 13.69 -9.14 -0.07
N LEU A 86 13.15 -7.92 -0.03
CA LEU A 86 13.38 -6.88 -1.02
C LEU A 86 14.16 -5.73 -0.40
N THR A 87 15.25 -5.31 -1.06
CA THR A 87 16.02 -4.13 -0.67
C THR A 87 15.37 -2.84 -1.15
N HIS A 88 15.78 -1.70 -0.60
CA HIS A 88 15.39 -0.38 -1.13
C HIS A 88 15.73 -0.26 -2.63
N ARG A 89 16.92 -0.73 -3.04
CA ARG A 89 17.37 -0.72 -4.44
C ARG A 89 16.43 -1.53 -5.34
N ASN A 90 15.99 -2.72 -4.92
CA ASN A 90 15.09 -3.54 -5.73
C ASN A 90 13.78 -2.80 -6.03
N ILE A 91 13.16 -2.24 -4.99
CA ILE A 91 11.87 -1.56 -5.10
C ILE A 91 12.00 -0.29 -5.96
N LEU A 92 13.02 0.53 -5.71
CA LEU A 92 13.24 1.78 -6.46
C LEU A 92 13.64 1.53 -7.91
N ALA A 93 14.43 0.48 -8.19
CA ALA A 93 14.76 0.11 -9.56
C ALA A 93 13.52 -0.32 -10.35
N ASN A 94 12.62 -1.10 -9.73
CA ASN A 94 11.37 -1.48 -10.37
C ASN A 94 10.42 -0.29 -10.57
N ALA A 95 10.34 0.62 -9.60
CA ALA A 95 9.57 1.85 -9.74
C ALA A 95 10.13 2.74 -10.88
N ALA A 96 11.45 2.87 -11.00
CA ALA A 96 12.08 3.60 -12.11
C ALA A 96 11.79 2.97 -13.48
N GLN A 97 11.78 1.63 -13.57
CA GLN A 97 11.38 0.93 -14.79
C GLN A 97 9.92 1.21 -15.14
N ALA A 98 9.01 1.20 -14.17
CA ALA A 98 7.61 1.54 -14.39
C ALA A 98 7.42 3.01 -14.84
N ALA A 99 8.14 3.94 -14.20
CA ALA A 99 8.14 5.36 -14.58
C ALA A 99 8.67 5.62 -16.00
N SER A 100 9.49 4.72 -16.55
CA SER A 100 9.94 4.84 -17.95
C SER A 100 8.86 4.48 -18.98
N ARG A 101 7.74 3.88 -18.54
CA ARG A 101 6.62 3.44 -19.39
C ARG A 101 5.33 4.20 -19.12
N ILE A 102 5.16 4.69 -17.91
CA ILE A 102 3.98 5.45 -17.49
C ILE A 102 4.43 6.89 -17.23
N ASP A 103 3.85 7.81 -17.98
CA ASP A 103 4.20 9.23 -17.91
C ASP A 103 3.58 9.89 -16.67
N PHE A 104 4.17 9.67 -15.49
CA PHE A 104 3.74 10.30 -14.24
C PHE A 104 4.14 11.78 -14.20
N HIS A 105 3.17 12.67 -13.94
CA HIS A 105 3.43 14.08 -13.70
C HIS A 105 2.64 14.62 -12.50
N SER A 106 2.97 15.83 -12.06
CA SER A 106 2.39 16.46 -10.85
C SER A 106 0.89 16.75 -10.92
N GLY A 107 0.27 16.61 -12.10
CA GLY A 107 -1.18 16.77 -12.30
C GLY A 107 -1.95 15.47 -12.12
N ASP A 108 -1.26 14.34 -11.94
CA ASP A 108 -1.90 13.05 -11.80
C ASP A 108 -2.50 12.79 -10.42
N LYS A 109 -3.36 11.78 -10.38
CA LYS A 109 -3.86 11.17 -9.16
C LYS A 109 -3.97 9.67 -9.40
N VAL A 110 -3.28 8.88 -8.59
CA VAL A 110 -3.39 7.42 -8.63
C VAL A 110 -4.56 6.97 -7.77
N PHE A 111 -5.41 6.11 -8.32
CA PHE A 111 -6.39 5.35 -7.54
C PHE A 111 -5.84 3.94 -7.30
N ASN A 112 -5.26 3.73 -6.12
CA ASN A 112 -4.70 2.44 -5.74
C ASN A 112 -5.77 1.58 -5.06
N VAL A 113 -6.34 0.68 -5.84
CA VAL A 113 -7.32 -0.33 -5.40
C VAL A 113 -6.64 -1.68 -5.07
N LEU A 114 -5.32 -1.78 -5.30
CA LEU A 114 -4.58 -3.02 -5.15
C LEU A 114 -4.09 -3.17 -3.70
N PRO A 115 -4.09 -4.39 -3.15
CA PRO A 115 -3.56 -4.62 -1.81
C PRO A 115 -2.08 -4.28 -1.69
N ILE A 116 -1.72 -3.48 -0.67
CA ILE A 116 -0.34 -3.07 -0.40
C ILE A 116 0.55 -4.22 0.12
N PHE A 117 -0.05 -5.32 0.56
CA PHE A 117 0.68 -6.54 0.92
C PHE A 117 1.06 -7.39 -0.31
N HIS A 118 0.66 -6.97 -1.51
CA HIS A 118 1.05 -7.58 -2.77
C HIS A 118 2.03 -6.66 -3.50
N SER A 119 3.03 -7.23 -4.19
CA SER A 119 4.12 -6.48 -4.83
C SER A 119 3.63 -5.39 -5.79
N PHE A 120 2.56 -5.68 -6.55
CA PHE A 120 2.01 -4.75 -7.53
C PHE A 120 1.36 -3.52 -6.86
N GLY A 121 0.51 -3.71 -5.84
CA GLY A 121 -0.11 -2.61 -5.10
C GLY A 121 0.89 -1.83 -4.24
N MET A 122 1.89 -2.52 -3.70
CA MET A 122 3.01 -1.87 -2.99
C MET A 122 3.85 -1.01 -3.93
N THR A 123 4.34 -1.58 -5.04
CA THR A 123 5.35 -0.88 -5.86
C THR A 123 4.71 0.13 -6.79
N ALA A 124 3.79 -0.30 -7.66
CA ALA A 124 3.16 0.58 -8.64
C ALA A 124 2.10 1.49 -8.01
N GLY A 125 1.26 0.93 -7.14
CA GLY A 125 0.16 1.66 -6.52
C GLY A 125 0.56 2.59 -5.36
N THR A 126 1.73 2.39 -4.75
CA THR A 126 2.14 3.14 -3.54
C THR A 126 3.50 3.79 -3.69
N VAL A 127 4.56 3.02 -3.95
CA VAL A 127 5.93 3.57 -3.97
C VAL A 127 6.14 4.51 -5.16
N LEU A 128 5.74 4.08 -6.36
CA LEU A 128 5.88 4.88 -7.59
C LEU A 128 5.24 6.28 -7.48
N PRO A 129 3.93 6.43 -7.18
CA PRO A 129 3.37 7.76 -7.01
C PRO A 129 4.02 8.56 -5.88
N LEU A 130 4.41 7.91 -4.77
CA LEU A 130 5.06 8.59 -3.66
C LEU A 130 6.40 9.23 -4.07
N ILE A 131 7.24 8.51 -4.82
CA ILE A 131 8.52 9.04 -5.30
C ILE A 131 8.35 10.04 -6.46
N SER A 132 7.24 9.94 -7.21
CA SER A 132 6.90 10.88 -8.29
C SER A 132 6.16 12.14 -7.79
N GLY A 133 5.86 12.24 -6.49
CA GLY A 133 5.12 13.37 -5.93
C GLY A 133 3.66 13.42 -6.35
N VAL A 134 3.06 12.27 -6.68
CA VAL A 134 1.69 12.14 -7.17
C VAL A 134 0.77 11.69 -6.03
N PRO A 135 -0.36 12.40 -5.81
CA PRO A 135 -1.37 11.98 -4.83
C PRO A 135 -1.92 10.57 -5.09
N VAL A 136 -2.18 9.83 -4.02
CA VAL A 136 -2.75 8.48 -4.07
C VAL A 136 -4.03 8.41 -3.25
N TYR A 137 -5.09 7.89 -3.87
CA TYR A 137 -6.31 7.45 -3.21
C TYR A 137 -6.22 5.94 -2.95
N PHE A 138 -6.35 5.51 -1.70
CA PHE A 138 -6.34 4.09 -1.33
C PHE A 138 -7.75 3.56 -1.14
N TYR A 139 -8.07 2.45 -1.80
CA TYR A 139 -9.32 1.74 -1.60
C TYR A 139 -9.08 0.26 -1.27
N PRO A 140 -9.77 -0.32 -0.26
CA PRO A 140 -9.35 -1.56 0.36
C PRO A 140 -9.59 -2.83 -0.47
N SER A 141 -10.40 -2.79 -1.52
CA SER A 141 -10.76 -3.98 -2.28
C SER A 141 -10.96 -3.72 -3.78
N PRO A 142 -10.24 -4.43 -4.66
CA PRO A 142 -10.47 -4.35 -6.10
C PRO A 142 -11.76 -5.05 -6.54
N LEU A 143 -12.36 -5.87 -5.67
CA LEU A 143 -13.52 -6.70 -6.02
C LEU A 143 -14.85 -5.95 -5.96
N HIS A 144 -14.86 -4.71 -5.47
CA HIS A 144 -16.08 -3.90 -5.39
C HIS A 144 -16.41 -3.25 -6.74
N TYR A 145 -16.74 -4.09 -7.73
CA TYR A 145 -16.81 -3.70 -9.14
C TYR A 145 -17.77 -2.56 -9.46
N ARG A 146 -18.81 -2.35 -8.64
CA ARG A 146 -19.78 -1.25 -8.81
C ARG A 146 -19.33 0.06 -8.17
N ILE A 147 -18.64 -0.02 -7.04
CA ILE A 147 -18.27 1.17 -6.24
C ILE A 147 -16.97 1.79 -6.76
N VAL A 148 -16.00 0.96 -7.16
CA VAL A 148 -14.68 1.45 -7.61
C VAL A 148 -14.78 2.42 -8.80
N PRO A 149 -15.56 2.15 -9.87
CA PRO A 149 -15.72 3.09 -10.97
C PRO A 149 -16.29 4.46 -10.53
N GLU A 150 -17.35 4.45 -9.70
CA GLU A 150 -17.95 5.68 -9.18
C GLU A 150 -16.96 6.51 -8.32
N LEU A 151 -16.11 5.83 -7.56
CA LEU A 151 -15.07 6.51 -6.76
C LEU A 151 -13.91 7.04 -7.61
N ILE A 152 -13.56 6.35 -8.70
CA ILE A 152 -12.57 6.85 -9.67
C ILE A 152 -13.08 8.14 -10.30
N TYR A 153 -14.36 8.18 -10.68
CA TYR A 153 -15.02 9.38 -11.14
C TYR A 153 -15.00 10.50 -10.09
N GLY A 154 -15.44 10.19 -8.86
CA GLY A 154 -15.55 11.18 -7.79
C GLY A 154 -14.19 11.76 -7.36
N SER A 155 -13.12 10.96 -7.42
CA SER A 155 -11.76 11.40 -7.10
C SER A 155 -11.07 12.14 -8.27
N ASN A 156 -11.63 12.05 -9.48
CA ASN A 156 -10.98 12.44 -10.73
C ASN A 156 -9.58 11.83 -10.84
N ALA A 157 -9.47 10.53 -10.54
CA ALA A 157 -8.21 9.82 -10.69
C ALA A 157 -7.82 9.73 -12.18
N THR A 158 -6.53 9.84 -12.45
CA THR A 158 -5.98 9.83 -13.81
C THR A 158 -5.24 8.54 -14.13
N ILE A 159 -4.85 7.78 -13.10
CA ILE A 159 -4.11 6.53 -13.24
C ILE A 159 -4.75 5.47 -12.36
N ILE A 160 -5.04 4.30 -12.92
CA ILE A 160 -5.45 3.10 -12.18
C ILE A 160 -4.53 1.92 -12.51
N PHE A 161 -4.30 1.04 -11.54
CA PHE A 161 -3.60 -0.21 -11.76
C PHE A 161 -4.54 -1.38 -11.47
N GLY A 162 -4.55 -2.38 -12.36
CA GLY A 162 -5.40 -3.54 -12.25
C GLY A 162 -4.83 -4.72 -13.02
N THR A 163 -5.27 -5.93 -12.66
CA THR A 163 -5.11 -7.10 -13.52
C THR A 163 -6.25 -7.14 -14.52
N ASP A 164 -6.11 -7.90 -15.59
CA ASP A 164 -7.17 -8.11 -16.59
C ASP A 164 -8.50 -8.53 -15.94
N THR A 165 -8.42 -9.37 -14.90
CA THR A 165 -9.61 -9.81 -14.15
C THR A 165 -10.34 -8.65 -13.48
N PHE A 166 -9.61 -7.74 -12.81
CA PHE A 166 -10.23 -6.60 -12.12
C PHE A 166 -10.78 -5.59 -13.12
N LEU A 167 -10.01 -5.27 -14.17
CA LEU A 167 -10.41 -4.33 -15.21
C LEU A 167 -11.63 -4.85 -15.98
N ALA A 168 -11.67 -6.13 -16.33
CA ALA A 168 -12.83 -6.75 -16.94
C ALA A 168 -14.05 -6.76 -16.01
N GLY A 169 -13.83 -6.91 -14.69
CA GLY A 169 -14.87 -6.78 -13.68
C GLY A 169 -15.51 -5.39 -13.70
N TYR A 170 -14.70 -4.33 -13.69
CA TYR A 170 -15.18 -2.96 -13.77
C TYR A 170 -15.88 -2.66 -15.09
N ALA A 171 -15.32 -3.10 -16.21
CA ALA A 171 -15.87 -2.83 -17.55
C ALA A 171 -17.30 -3.37 -17.74
N ARG A 172 -17.68 -4.43 -17.00
CA ARG A 172 -19.05 -4.98 -17.04
C ARG A 172 -20.08 -4.15 -16.29
N THR A 173 -19.65 -3.32 -15.35
CA THR A 173 -20.56 -2.61 -14.42
C THR A 173 -20.46 -1.10 -14.48
N ALA A 174 -19.34 -0.57 -14.96
CA ALA A 174 -19.07 0.86 -15.01
C ALA A 174 -19.91 1.56 -16.07
N HIS A 175 -20.29 2.80 -15.78
CA HIS A 175 -20.78 3.72 -16.78
C HIS A 175 -19.59 4.27 -17.60
N PRO A 176 -19.74 4.55 -18.92
CA PRO A 176 -18.66 5.11 -19.74
C PRO A 176 -18.00 6.38 -19.17
N TYR A 177 -18.74 7.18 -18.40
CA TYR A 177 -18.21 8.39 -17.77
C TYR A 177 -17.33 8.12 -16.55
N ASP A 178 -17.40 6.94 -15.93
CA ASP A 178 -16.72 6.66 -14.67
C ASP A 178 -15.19 6.76 -14.80
N PHE A 179 -14.67 6.48 -16.01
CA PHE A 179 -13.25 6.51 -16.33
C PHE A 179 -12.82 7.74 -17.16
N ARG A 180 -13.65 8.79 -17.26
CA ARG A 180 -13.41 9.92 -18.17
C ARG A 180 -12.04 10.60 -17.99
N SER A 181 -11.49 10.59 -16.77
CA SER A 181 -10.23 11.25 -16.43
C SER A 181 -9.03 10.32 -16.49
N VAL A 182 -9.28 9.01 -16.61
CA VAL A 182 -8.25 7.98 -16.62
C VAL A 182 -7.55 8.00 -17.97
N ARG A 183 -6.21 8.06 -17.92
CA ARG A 183 -5.33 8.02 -19.09
C ARG A 183 -4.34 6.85 -19.05
N TYR A 184 -4.18 6.20 -17.89
CA TYR A 184 -3.38 4.98 -17.68
C TYR A 184 -4.08 3.98 -16.77
#